data_AF-A0A256ZT56-F1
#
_entry.id   AF-A0A256ZT56-F1
#
_cell.length_a   1.000
_cell.length_b   1.000
_cell.length_c   1.000
_cell.angle_alpha   90.00
_cell.angle_beta   90.00
_cell.angle_gamma   90.00
#
_symmetry.space_group_name_H-M   'P 1'
#
loop_
_entity.id
_entity.type
_entity.pdbx_description
1 polymer ?
#
loop_
_entity_poly.entity_id
_entity_poly.type
_entity_poly.pdbx_seq_one_letter_code
_entity_poly.pdbx_strand_id
1 'polypeptide(L)'
;IIDVYVYSKEFLWGKTPLRGAVIAIQIVDPRGNTVFVFRNITDSLGKTEFKVRADKNWVSGEYTVYIVTPGYMTIKKFKVE
;
A
#
# COMPACT_ATOMS: atom_id res chain seq x y z
N ILE A 1 9.58 -3.57 3.76
CA ILE A 1 8.31 -3.72 4.51
C ILE A 1 7.58 -2.40 4.38
N ILE A 2 6.28 -2.41 4.07
CA ILE A 2 5.46 -1.20 4.00
C ILE A 2 4.39 -1.32 5.07
N ASP A 3 4.38 -0.38 6.00
CA ASP A 3 3.31 -0.21 6.96
C ASP A 3 2.26 0.75 6.41
N VAL A 4 0.99 0.35 6.44
CA VAL A 4 -0.13 1.17 6.01
C VAL A 4 -1.02 1.44 7.22
N TYR A 5 -1.30 2.72 7.47
CA TYR A 5 -2.21 3.16 8.52
C TYR A 5 -3.40 3.87 7.88
N VAL A 6 -4.60 3.47 8.27
CA VAL A 6 -5.85 4.01 7.76
C VAL A 6 -6.60 4.68 8.90
N TYR A 7 -6.97 5.94 8.69
CA TYR A 7 -7.71 6.74 9.66
C TYR A 7 -8.95 7.35 9.00
N SER A 8 -9.93 7.71 9.83
CA SER A 8 -11.04 8.57 9.42
C SER A 8 -10.50 9.93 8.95
N LYS A 9 -11.35 10.67 8.23
CA LYS A 9 -11.09 12.08 7.98
C LYS A 9 -10.88 12.80 9.31
N GLU A 10 -9.91 13.70 9.35
CA GLU A 10 -9.60 14.48 10.54
C GLU A 10 -10.76 15.43 10.88
N PHE A 11 -11.20 15.39 12.13
CA PHE A 11 -12.20 16.28 12.71
C PHE A 11 -11.59 17.05 13.89
N LEU A 12 -12.36 17.94 14.52
CA LEU A 12 -11.93 18.72 15.70
C LEU A 12 -11.43 17.86 16.87
N TRP A 13 -11.82 16.58 16.91
CA TRP A 13 -11.43 15.60 17.93
C TRP A 13 -10.27 14.69 17.49
N GLY A 14 -9.62 15.02 16.38
CA GLY A 14 -8.53 14.24 15.78
C GLY A 14 -9.02 13.21 14.76
N LYS A 15 -8.21 12.15 14.58
CA LYS A 15 -8.44 11.07 13.62
C LYS A 15 -8.64 9.74 14.34
N THR A 16 -9.59 8.94 13.88
CA THR A 16 -9.90 7.62 14.45
C THR A 16 -9.31 6.54 13.56
N PRO A 17 -8.56 5.56 14.09
CA PRO A 17 -8.10 4.43 13.28
C PRO A 17 -9.28 3.63 12.71
N LEU A 18 -9.23 3.28 11.43
CA LEU A 18 -10.28 2.50 10.79
C LEU A 18 -9.95 1.02 10.85
N ARG A 19 -10.57 0.30 11.79
CA ARG A 19 -10.52 -1.17 11.87
C ARG A 19 -11.39 -1.79 10.77
N GLY A 20 -10.93 -2.90 10.19
CA GLY A 20 -11.74 -3.65 9.22
C GLY A 20 -11.78 -3.03 7.81
N ALA A 21 -10.99 -1.98 7.57
CA ALA A 21 -10.89 -1.35 6.25
C ALA A 21 -10.15 -2.29 5.29
N VAL A 22 -10.69 -2.46 4.09
CA VAL A 22 -10.08 -3.27 3.03
C VAL A 22 -9.02 -2.43 2.32
N ILE A 23 -7.79 -2.95 2.29
CA ILE A 23 -6.67 -2.34 1.58
C ILE A 23 -6.24 -3.26 0.45
N ALA A 24 -6.10 -2.69 -0.75
CA ALA A 24 -5.48 -3.32 -1.90
C ALA A 24 -4.16 -2.61 -2.23
N ILE A 25 -3.12 -3.38 -2.51
CA ILE A 25 -1.81 -2.89 -2.94
C ILE A 25 -1.50 -3.50 -4.30
N GLN A 26 -1.03 -2.67 -5.23
CA GLN A 26 -0.52 -3.06 -6.53
C GLN A 26 0.87 -2.48 -6.72
N ILE A 27 1.82 -3.30 -7.17
CA ILE A 27 3.15 -2.82 -7.59
C ILE A 27 3.28 -2.97 -9.10
N VAL A 28 3.66 -1.87 -9.74
CA VAL A 28 3.88 -1.76 -11.17
C VAL A 28 5.37 -1.49 -11.42
N ASP A 29 5.97 -2.26 -12.34
CA ASP A 29 7.37 -2.13 -12.74
C ASP A 29 7.62 -0.89 -13.63
N PRO A 30 8.87 -0.55 -13.93
CA PRO A 30 9.22 0.60 -14.78
C PRO A 30 8.69 0.50 -16.21
N ARG A 31 8.29 -0.70 -16.66
CA ARG A 31 7.75 -0.98 -18.00
C ARG A 31 6.22 -0.91 -18.01
N GLY A 32 5.57 -0.71 -16.87
CA GLY A 32 4.12 -0.65 -16.72
C GLY A 32 3.45 -1.99 -16.40
N ASN A 33 4.21 -3.06 -16.16
CA ASN A 33 3.64 -4.37 -15.81
C ASN A 33 3.30 -4.46 -14.33
N THR A 34 2.16 -5.06 -14.00
CA THR A 34 1.85 -5.41 -12.61
C THR A 34 2.69 -6.61 -12.19
N VAL A 35 3.57 -6.43 -11.22
CA VAL A 35 4.45 -7.49 -10.72
C VAL A 35 3.99 -8.06 -9.40
N PHE A 36 3.06 -7.39 -8.72
CA PHE A 36 2.55 -7.83 -7.43
C PHE A 36 1.18 -7.22 -7.12
N VAL A 37 0.31 -8.02 -6.51
CA VAL A 37 -0.96 -7.58 -5.93
C VAL A 37 -1.15 -8.23 -4.56
N PHE A 38 -1.71 -7.47 -3.62
CA PHE A 38 -2.03 -7.96 -2.29
C PHE A 38 -3.28 -7.28 -1.76
N ARG A 39 -4.08 -8.03 -1.01
CA ARG A 39 -5.26 -7.52 -0.34
C ARG A 39 -5.19 -7.91 1.13
N ASN A 40 -5.45 -6.97 2.01
CA ASN A 40 -5.54 -7.23 3.44
C ASN A 40 -6.60 -6.33 4.10
N ILE A 41 -6.82 -6.56 5.38
CA ILE A 41 -7.73 -5.81 6.22
C ILE A 41 -6.93 -5.18 7.37
N THR A 42 -7.33 -3.99 7.79
CA THR A 42 -6.71 -3.32 8.94
C THR A 42 -7.11 -3.92 10.29
N ASP A 43 -6.15 -3.96 11.21
CA ASP A 43 -6.33 -4.40 12.59
C ASP A 43 -7.08 -3.37 13.45
N SER A 44 -7.17 -3.61 14.77
CA SER A 44 -7.84 -2.71 15.72
C SER A 44 -7.18 -1.33 15.84
N LEU A 45 -5.94 -1.17 15.38
CA LEU A 45 -5.21 0.09 15.36
C LEU A 45 -5.25 0.75 13.98
N GLY A 46 -6.08 0.26 13.06
CA GLY A 46 -6.15 0.75 11.69
C GLY A 46 -4.89 0.45 10.88
N LYS A 47 -4.03 -0.46 11.35
CA LYS A 47 -2.76 -0.82 10.70
C LYS A 47 -2.96 -2.08 9.86
N THR A 48 -2.28 -2.12 8.70
CA THR A 48 -1.98 -3.37 8.02
C THR A 48 -0.53 -3.35 7.54
N GLU A 49 0.13 -4.50 7.57
CA GLU A 49 1.53 -4.63 7.17
C GLU A 49 1.63 -5.45 5.90
N PHE A 50 2.50 -4.99 4.99
CA PHE A 50 2.76 -5.65 3.73
C PHE A 50 4.28 -5.88 3.56
N LYS A 51 4.63 -7.09 3.14
CA LYS A 51 5.99 -7.49 2.78
C LYS A 51 6.00 -8.06 1.38
N VAL A 52 6.88 -7.53 0.53
CA VAL A 52 7.25 -8.12 -0.75
C VAL A 52 8.73 -8.42 -0.73
N ARG A 53 9.07 -9.54 -1.35
CA ARG A 53 10.43 -9.89 -1.70
C ARG A 53 10.56 -9.67 -3.20
N ALA A 54 11.51 -8.82 -3.60
CA ALA A 54 11.85 -8.68 -5.01
C ALA A 54 12.40 -10.03 -5.51
N ASP A 55 11.89 -10.51 -6.64
CA ASP A 55 12.40 -11.70 -7.30
C ASP A 55 13.60 -11.34 -8.20
N LYS A 56 14.46 -12.30 -8.53
CA LYS A 56 15.62 -12.09 -9.39
C LYS A 56 15.29 -11.56 -10.79
N ASN A 57 14.04 -11.73 -11.24
CA ASN A 57 13.59 -11.26 -12.55
C ASN A 57 13.05 -9.82 -12.51
N TRP A 58 13.01 -9.19 -11.34
CA TRP A 58 12.64 -7.77 -11.24
C TRP A 58 13.73 -6.93 -11.91
N VAL A 59 13.29 -6.12 -12.86
CA VAL A 59 14.18 -5.27 -13.64
C VAL A 59 14.59 -4.06 -12.82
N SER A 60 15.82 -3.56 -13.00
CA SER A 60 16.25 -2.33 -12.36
C SER A 60 15.41 -1.14 -12.86
N GLY A 61 15.13 -0.20 -11.96
CA GLY A 61 14.37 1.03 -12.24
C GLY A 61 13.42 1.43 -11.12
N GLU A 62 12.57 2.41 -11.41
CA GLU A 62 11.58 2.96 -10.47
C GLU A 62 10.24 2.23 -10.58
N TYR A 63 9.81 1.63 -9.47
CA TYR A 63 8.53 0.94 -9.33
C TYR A 63 7.50 1.87 -8.70
N THR A 64 6.24 1.72 -9.09
CA THR A 64 5.10 2.46 -8.53
C THR A 64 4.24 1.53 -7.67
N VAL A 65 3.96 1.94 -6.44
CA VAL A 65 3.09 1.24 -5.49
C VAL A 65 1.80 2.01 -5.35
N TYR A 66 0.69 1.41 -5.78
CA TYR A 66 -0.65 1.92 -5.54
C TYR A 66 -1.19 1.27 -4.27
N ILE A 67 -1.66 2.08 -3.33
CA ILE A 67 -2.29 1.63 -2.08
C ILE A 67 -3.69 2.23 -2.07
N VAL A 68 -4.70 1.36 -2.08
CA VAL A 68 -6.09 1.73 -2.35
C VAL A 68 -7.02 1.19 -1.27
N THR A 69 -7.98 2.01 -0.88
CA THR A 69 -9.14 1.66 -0.05
C THR A 69 -10.36 2.37 -0.65
N PRO A 70 -11.61 1.95 -0.39
CA PRO A 70 -12.77 2.65 -0.92
C PRO A 70 -12.71 4.17 -0.69
N GLY A 71 -12.74 4.94 -1.78
CA GLY A 71 -12.70 6.41 -1.75
C GLY A 71 -11.33 7.06 -1.60
N TYR A 72 -10.25 6.30 -1.39
CA TYR A 72 -8.90 6.85 -1.23
C TYR A 72 -7.81 6.03 -1.91
N MET A 73 -6.85 6.73 -2.51
CA MET A 73 -5.65 6.13 -3.09
C MET A 73 -4.43 6.97 -2.70
N THR A 74 -3.34 6.28 -2.37
CA THR A 74 -2.02 6.90 -2.25
C THR A 74 -1.02 6.15 -3.12
N ILE A 75 -0.05 6.89 -3.66
CA ILE A 75 0.98 6.36 -4.56
C ILE A 75 2.33 6.56 -3.88
N LYS A 76 3.14 5.50 -3.88
CA LYS A 76 4.53 5.53 -3.45
C LYS A 76 5.42 5.01 -4.56
N LYS A 77 6.70 5.32 -4.49
CA LYS A 77 7.72 4.87 -5.45
C LYS A 77 8.91 4.33 -4.70
N PHE A 78 9.57 3.32 -5.28
CA PHE A 78 10.86 2.82 -4.79
C PHE A 78 11.72 2.38 -5.98
N LYS A 79 13.03 2.35 -5.78
CA LYS A 79 13.98 1.90 -6.79
C LYS A 79 14.46 0.48 -6.50
N VAL A 80 14.66 -0.27 -7.58
CA VAL A 80 15.42 -1.52 -7.60
C VAL A 80 16.66 -1.25 -8.44
N GLU A 81 17.83 -1.58 -7.89
CA GLU A 81 19.13 -1.38 -8.53
C GLU A 81 19.77 -2.74 -8.80
#